data_AF-A0A094HNU8-F1
#
_entry.id   AF-A0A094HNU8-F1
#
_cell.length_a   1.000
_cell.length_b   1.000
_cell.length_c   1.000
_cell.angle_alpha   90.00
_cell.angle_beta   90.00
_cell.angle_gamma   90.00
#
_symmetry.space_group_name_H-M   'P 1'
#
loop_
_entity.id
_entity.type
_entity.pdbx_description
1 polymer ?
#
loop_
_entity_poly.entity_id
_entity_poly.type
_entity_poly.pdbx_seq_one_letter_code
_entity_poly.pdbx_strand_id
1 'polypeptide(L)'
;MADSTPTIGGQATADAQSLPHDSREYADYLTSQDPLKHLRAEFLIPSKADLASVTLPAHDHTLPPASHDESVYLCGNSLGLQPRRVSARLHQYLSTWATQGVQGHFKALSDSPLPAWLHADDAAAKAMAPLVGAAQAEIAVMETLTANLHFILSAFYRPDVNGRHKIIIESKAFPSDH
;
A
#
# COMPACT_ATOMS: atom_id res chain seq x y z
N MET A 1 -62.38 2.75 4.41
CA MET A 1 -61.06 2.85 5.06
C MET A 1 -60.07 2.36 4.02
N ALA A 2 -59.36 3.29 3.39
CA ALA A 2 -58.35 3.00 2.38
C ALA A 2 -57.04 2.72 3.11
N ASP A 3 -56.46 1.55 2.89
CA ASP A 3 -55.16 1.17 3.45
C ASP A 3 -54.09 1.52 2.40
N SER A 4 -53.32 2.56 2.70
CA SER A 4 -52.30 3.13 1.84
C SER A 4 -50.97 2.43 2.10
N THR A 5 -50.63 1.47 1.25
CA THR A 5 -49.29 0.88 1.16
C THR A 5 -48.30 1.97 0.76
N PRO A 6 -47.16 2.17 1.47
CA PRO A 6 -46.19 3.17 1.07
C PRO A 6 -45.44 2.67 -0.17
N THR A 7 -45.59 3.42 -1.27
CA THR A 7 -44.84 3.25 -2.51
C THR A 7 -43.36 3.41 -2.20
N ILE A 8 -42.58 2.34 -2.38
CA ILE A 8 -41.11 2.41 -2.41
C ILE A 8 -40.76 3.27 -3.62
N GLY A 9 -40.43 4.54 -3.35
CA GLY A 9 -39.98 5.48 -4.37
C GLY A 9 -38.73 4.93 -5.02
N GLY A 10 -38.83 4.62 -6.31
CA GLY A 10 -37.67 4.38 -7.16
C GLY A 10 -36.82 5.64 -7.13
N GLN A 11 -35.60 5.54 -6.57
CA GLN A 11 -34.59 6.54 -6.81
C GLN A 11 -34.23 6.46 -8.29
N ALA A 12 -34.72 7.46 -9.02
CA ALA A 12 -34.24 7.78 -10.35
C ALA A 12 -32.72 7.87 -10.28
N THR A 13 -32.04 6.97 -10.98
CA THR A 13 -30.67 7.18 -11.40
C THR A 13 -30.68 8.47 -12.21
N ALA A 14 -30.30 9.59 -11.61
CA ALA A 14 -30.03 10.81 -12.35
C ALA A 14 -29.09 10.43 -13.50
N ASP A 15 -29.45 10.78 -14.72
CA ASP A 15 -28.63 10.49 -15.88
C ASP A 15 -27.27 11.13 -15.62
N ALA A 16 -26.21 10.33 -15.53
CA ALA A 16 -24.88 10.78 -15.10
C ALA A 16 -24.35 11.95 -15.95
N GLN A 17 -24.88 12.09 -17.17
CA GLN A 17 -24.61 13.15 -18.12
C GLN A 17 -25.25 14.50 -17.77
N SER A 18 -26.19 14.54 -16.83
CA SER A 18 -26.91 15.75 -16.41
C SER A 18 -26.35 16.42 -15.15
N LEU A 19 -25.45 15.75 -14.42
CA LEU A 19 -24.83 16.30 -13.22
C LEU A 19 -23.69 17.27 -13.60
N PRO A 20 -23.59 18.46 -12.97
CA PRO A 20 -22.44 19.34 -13.18
C PRO A 20 -21.14 18.66 -12.75
N HIS A 21 -20.11 18.70 -13.60
CA HIS A 21 -18.86 17.97 -13.36
C HIS A 21 -18.04 18.47 -12.15
N ASP A 22 -18.32 19.67 -11.67
CA ASP A 22 -17.73 20.29 -10.48
C ASP A 22 -18.58 20.12 -9.20
N SER A 23 -19.69 19.39 -9.28
CA SER A 23 -20.62 19.18 -8.17
C SER A 23 -20.20 18.02 -7.24
N ARG A 24 -20.68 18.07 -5.99
CA ARG A 24 -20.51 16.97 -5.03
C ARG A 24 -21.23 15.71 -5.49
N GLU A 25 -22.42 15.87 -6.04
CA GLU A 25 -23.28 14.80 -6.54
C GLU A 25 -22.57 14.00 -7.65
N TYR A 26 -21.83 14.69 -8.53
CA TYR A 26 -21.02 14.03 -9.56
C TYR A 26 -19.85 13.24 -8.96
N ALA A 27 -19.18 13.77 -7.94
CA ALA A 27 -18.11 13.05 -7.23
C ALA A 27 -18.64 11.80 -6.48
N ASP A 28 -19.82 11.90 -5.85
CA ASP A 28 -20.48 10.78 -5.17
C ASP A 28 -20.92 9.72 -6.20
N TYR A 29 -21.40 10.15 -7.36
CA TYR A 29 -21.67 9.25 -8.49
C TYR A 29 -20.40 8.51 -8.95
N LEU A 30 -19.30 9.21 -9.22
CA LEU A 30 -18.03 8.57 -9.62
C LEU A 30 -17.55 7.56 -8.56
N THR A 31 -17.65 7.92 -7.28
CA THR A 31 -17.33 7.02 -6.16
C THR A 31 -18.23 5.79 -6.14
N SER A 32 -19.51 5.93 -6.48
CA SER A 32 -20.45 4.81 -6.53
C SER A 32 -20.09 3.79 -7.62
N GLN A 33 -19.53 4.27 -8.74
CA GLN A 33 -19.16 3.48 -9.91
C GLN A 33 -17.75 2.88 -9.83
N ASP A 34 -16.91 3.33 -8.89
CA ASP A 34 -15.53 2.84 -8.75
C ASP A 34 -15.52 1.34 -8.33
N PRO A 35 -15.04 0.43 -9.19
CA PRO A 35 -14.97 -1.00 -8.86
C PRO A 35 -13.95 -1.29 -7.74
N LEU A 36 -13.01 -0.39 -7.48
CA LEU A 36 -11.94 -0.54 -6.50
C LEU A 36 -12.26 0.09 -5.13
N LYS A 37 -13.41 0.76 -4.98
CA LYS A 37 -13.78 1.48 -3.73
C LYS A 37 -13.69 0.62 -2.47
N HIS A 38 -13.89 -0.69 -2.60
CA HIS A 38 -13.81 -1.64 -1.50
C HIS A 38 -12.40 -1.73 -0.91
N LEU A 39 -11.34 -1.51 -1.70
CA LEU A 39 -9.96 -1.53 -1.23
C LEU A 39 -9.66 -0.44 -0.20
N ARG A 40 -10.42 0.66 -0.20
CA ARG A 40 -10.28 1.73 0.79
C ARG A 40 -10.42 1.20 2.23
N ALA A 41 -11.27 0.19 2.43
CA ALA A 41 -11.49 -0.40 3.75
C ALA A 41 -10.27 -1.20 4.25
N GLU A 42 -9.32 -1.57 3.38
CA GLU A 42 -8.12 -2.33 3.73
C GLU A 42 -7.01 -1.45 4.35
N PHE A 43 -7.20 -0.13 4.41
CA PHE A 43 -6.22 0.82 4.93
C PHE A 43 -6.72 1.51 6.21
N LEU A 44 -5.74 1.89 7.05
CA LEU A 44 -5.95 2.77 8.19
C LEU A 44 -5.75 4.22 7.73
N ILE A 45 -6.85 4.98 7.67
CA ILE A 45 -6.83 6.40 7.29
C ILE A 45 -6.92 7.22 8.59
N PRO A 46 -5.92 8.07 8.88
CA PRO A 46 -5.92 8.89 10.10
C PRO A 46 -7.13 9.83 10.13
N SER A 47 -7.73 9.99 11.30
CA SER A 47 -8.66 11.09 11.53
C SER A 47 -7.93 12.43 11.63
N LYS A 48 -8.64 13.54 11.50
CA LYS A 48 -8.06 14.88 11.72
C LYS A 48 -7.57 15.04 13.17
N ALA A 49 -8.28 14.45 14.13
CA ALA A 49 -7.87 14.44 15.54
C ALA A 49 -6.55 13.66 15.74
N ASP A 50 -6.38 12.51 15.08
CA ASP A 50 -5.13 11.74 15.14
C ASP A 50 -3.94 12.56 14.63
N LEU A 51 -4.12 13.26 13.51
CA LEU A 51 -3.07 14.10 12.92
C LEU A 51 -2.71 15.32 13.80
N ALA A 52 -3.65 15.81 14.59
CA ALA A 52 -3.43 16.91 15.54
C ALA A 52 -2.84 16.42 16.88
N SER A 53 -2.94 15.12 17.19
CA SER A 53 -2.44 14.55 18.44
C SER A 53 -0.91 14.57 18.49
N VAL A 54 -0.38 14.85 19.69
CA VAL A 54 1.06 14.80 19.98
C VAL A 54 1.44 13.56 20.80
N THR A 55 0.47 12.70 21.11
CA THR A 55 0.68 11.45 21.83
C THR A 55 0.09 10.28 21.05
N LEU A 56 0.64 9.09 21.30
CA LEU A 56 0.03 7.86 20.81
C LEU A 56 -1.32 7.65 21.51
N PRO A 57 -2.37 7.28 20.77
CA PRO A 57 -3.69 7.15 21.39
C PRO A 57 -3.75 5.87 22.24
N ALA A 58 -4.52 5.94 23.34
CA ALA A 58 -4.65 4.86 24.31
C ALA A 58 -5.51 3.68 23.83
N HIS A 59 -6.29 3.88 22.76
CA HIS A 59 -7.20 2.87 22.20
C HIS A 59 -6.59 2.16 20.98
N ASP A 60 -7.13 0.99 20.67
CA ASP A 60 -6.68 0.15 19.55
C ASP A 60 -7.04 0.76 18.19
N HIS A 61 -6.02 1.22 17.45
CA HIS A 61 -6.12 1.81 16.10
C HIS A 61 -6.55 0.84 15.01
N THR A 62 -6.70 -0.44 15.32
CA THR A 62 -7.20 -1.41 14.34
C THR A 62 -8.69 -1.24 14.05
N LEU A 63 -9.42 -0.53 14.92
CA LEU A 63 -10.82 -0.19 14.72
C LEU A 63 -10.97 1.02 13.78
N PRO A 64 -11.86 0.99 12.78
CA PRO A 64 -12.07 2.13 11.90
C PRO A 64 -12.61 3.33 12.71
N PRO A 65 -12.11 4.55 12.47
CA PRO A 65 -12.73 5.75 13.02
C PRO A 65 -14.18 5.86 12.50
N ALA A 66 -15.05 6.52 13.26
CA ALA A 66 -16.36 6.89 12.75
C ALA A 66 -16.15 7.72 11.46
N SER A 67 -16.78 7.31 10.36
CA SER A 67 -16.42 7.71 8.98
C SER A 67 -16.45 9.22 8.67
N HIS A 68 -16.90 10.06 9.61
CA HIS A 68 -17.09 11.49 9.40
C HIS A 68 -15.89 12.37 9.82
N ASP A 69 -14.82 11.79 10.39
CA ASP A 69 -13.63 12.56 10.82
C ASP A 69 -12.31 12.14 10.14
N GLU A 70 -12.36 11.30 9.11
CA GLU A 70 -11.17 10.92 8.34
C GLU A 70 -10.52 12.14 7.65
N SER A 71 -9.19 12.12 7.58
CA SER A 71 -8.43 13.12 6.85
C SER A 71 -8.47 12.89 5.34
N VAL A 72 -8.22 13.97 4.57
CA VAL A 72 -7.98 13.89 3.13
C VAL A 72 -6.47 13.75 2.92
N TYR A 73 -5.99 12.51 2.84
CA TYR A 73 -4.56 12.20 2.79
C TYR A 73 -4.04 12.12 1.35
N LEU A 74 -3.47 13.22 0.85
CA LEU A 74 -2.93 13.33 -0.53
C LEU A 74 -1.39 13.20 -0.61
N CYS A 75 -0.77 12.50 0.35
CA CYS A 75 0.69 12.33 0.43
C CYS A 75 1.14 10.85 0.31
N GLY A 76 0.27 9.99 -0.25
CA GLY A 76 0.54 8.55 -0.37
C GLY A 76 1.76 8.20 -1.24
N ASN A 77 2.21 9.12 -2.10
CA ASN A 77 3.41 8.98 -2.92
C ASN A 77 4.71 9.14 -2.11
N SER A 78 4.67 9.82 -0.97
CA SER A 78 5.83 9.94 -0.08
C SER A 78 5.82 8.86 1.00
N LEU A 79 4.67 8.67 1.65
CA LEU A 79 4.47 7.61 2.62
C LEU A 79 3.06 7.03 2.45
N GLY A 80 2.98 5.77 2.04
CA GLY A 80 1.71 5.07 1.90
C GLY A 80 1.00 4.88 3.24
N LEU A 81 -0.34 4.92 3.22
CA LEU A 81 -1.14 4.57 4.39
C LEU A 81 -0.88 3.12 4.81
N GLN A 82 -0.95 2.85 6.11
CA GLN A 82 -0.74 1.52 6.64
C GLN A 82 -1.91 0.58 6.24
N PRO A 83 -1.64 -0.55 5.55
CA PRO A 83 -2.64 -1.60 5.38
C PRO A 83 -3.00 -2.23 6.73
N ARG A 84 -4.28 -2.48 6.98
CA ARG A 84 -4.78 -3.04 8.27
C ARG A 84 -4.09 -4.33 8.69
N ARG A 85 -3.71 -5.16 7.72
CA ARG A 85 -3.09 -6.46 7.94
C ARG A 85 -1.66 -6.39 8.45
N VAL A 86 -0.98 -5.25 8.33
CA VAL A 86 0.45 -5.11 8.71
C VAL A 86 0.69 -5.46 10.16
N SER A 87 -0.13 -4.93 11.09
CA SER A 87 0.03 -5.22 12.52
C SER A 87 -0.08 -6.71 12.81
N ALA A 88 -1.09 -7.38 12.24
CA ALA A 88 -1.27 -8.82 12.39
C ALA A 88 -0.07 -9.63 11.84
N ARG A 89 0.49 -9.24 10.68
CA ARG A 89 1.68 -9.91 10.10
C ARG A 89 2.91 -9.74 10.98
N LEU A 90 3.16 -8.54 11.50
CA LEU A 90 4.28 -8.29 12.40
C LEU A 90 4.16 -9.12 13.67
N HIS A 91 2.97 -9.18 14.27
CA HIS A 91 2.73 -10.04 15.44
C HIS A 91 2.94 -11.53 15.14
N GLN A 92 2.61 -12.00 13.93
CA GLN A 92 2.91 -13.38 13.51
C GLN A 92 4.41 -13.63 13.41
N TYR A 93 5.21 -12.69 12.87
CA TYR A 93 6.67 -12.80 12.88
C TYR A 93 7.24 -12.83 14.31
N LEU A 94 6.78 -11.92 15.17
CA LEU A 94 7.21 -11.85 16.58
C LEU A 94 6.85 -13.13 17.34
N SER A 95 5.63 -13.65 17.15
CA SER A 95 5.17 -14.89 17.77
C SER A 95 5.95 -16.10 17.26
N THR A 96 6.25 -16.14 15.96
CA THR A 96 7.11 -17.18 15.38
C THR A 96 8.50 -17.13 16.01
N TRP A 97 9.08 -15.95 16.18
CA TRP A 97 10.38 -15.81 16.84
C TRP A 97 10.34 -16.27 18.30
N ALA A 98 9.35 -15.81 19.07
CA ALA A 98 9.22 -16.16 20.48
C ALA A 98 9.00 -17.66 20.72
N THR A 99 8.31 -18.35 19.79
CA THR A 99 7.92 -19.75 19.97
C THR A 99 8.80 -20.76 19.22
N GLN A 100 9.39 -20.38 18.09
CA GLN A 100 10.21 -21.28 17.24
C GLN A 100 11.70 -20.94 17.27
N GLY A 101 12.09 -19.72 17.67
CA GLY A 101 13.48 -19.27 17.62
C GLY A 101 14.08 -19.45 16.22
N VAL A 102 15.27 -20.05 16.16
CA VAL A 102 15.98 -20.34 14.89
C VAL A 102 15.17 -21.22 13.92
N GLN A 103 14.24 -22.04 14.43
CA GLN A 103 13.42 -22.90 13.56
C GLN A 103 12.47 -22.09 12.67
N GLY A 104 12.19 -20.82 13.00
CA GLY A 104 11.43 -19.91 12.14
C GLY A 104 12.05 -19.69 10.75
N HIS A 105 13.36 -19.92 10.60
CA HIS A 105 14.01 -19.87 9.29
C HIS A 105 13.50 -20.94 8.32
N PHE A 106 13.18 -22.14 8.83
CA PHE A 106 12.99 -23.32 7.99
C PHE A 106 11.57 -23.87 8.04
N LYS A 107 10.85 -23.62 9.13
CA LYS A 107 9.56 -24.25 9.39
C LYS A 107 8.40 -23.28 9.10
N ALA A 108 7.58 -23.64 8.13
CA ALA A 108 6.27 -23.02 7.95
C ALA A 108 5.31 -23.47 9.07
N LEU A 109 4.52 -22.53 9.60
CA LEU A 109 3.47 -22.82 10.58
C LEU A 109 2.12 -22.91 9.88
N SER A 110 1.35 -23.96 10.14
CA SER A 110 0.09 -24.24 9.42
C SER A 110 -1.00 -23.18 9.63
N ASP A 111 -0.93 -22.44 10.73
CA ASP A 111 -1.82 -21.35 11.11
C ASP A 111 -1.27 -19.95 10.76
N SER A 112 -0.07 -19.88 10.17
CA SER A 112 0.53 -18.65 9.68
C SER A 112 0.58 -18.67 8.14
N PRO A 113 0.10 -17.62 7.46
CA PRO A 113 0.22 -17.51 6.02
C PRO A 113 1.56 -16.89 5.58
N LEU A 114 2.49 -16.67 6.52
CA LEU A 114 3.84 -16.21 6.22
C LEU A 114 4.71 -17.40 5.78
N PRO A 115 5.61 -17.21 4.81
CA PRO A 115 6.61 -18.21 4.51
C PRO A 115 7.58 -18.39 5.69
N ALA A 116 8.29 -19.52 5.71
CA ALA A 116 9.48 -19.62 6.55
C ALA A 116 10.47 -18.50 6.15
N TRP A 117 11.22 -17.96 7.11
CA TRP A 117 11.96 -16.70 6.88
C TRP A 117 12.99 -16.79 5.76
N LEU A 118 13.55 -17.98 5.52
CA LEU A 118 14.47 -18.24 4.41
C LEU A 118 13.85 -17.97 3.02
N HIS A 119 12.52 -17.96 2.90
CA HIS A 119 11.80 -17.80 1.64
C HIS A 119 10.97 -16.51 1.60
N ALA A 120 11.22 -15.57 2.51
CA ALA A 120 10.44 -14.33 2.61
C ALA A 120 10.64 -13.41 1.41
N ASP A 121 11.89 -13.28 0.96
CA ASP A 121 12.30 -12.54 -0.23
C ASP A 121 11.79 -13.19 -1.52
N ASP A 122 11.87 -14.52 -1.65
CA ASP A 122 11.28 -15.27 -2.77
C ASP A 122 9.78 -15.01 -2.91
N ALA A 123 9.06 -15.05 -1.78
CA ALA A 123 7.62 -14.75 -1.75
C ALA A 123 7.33 -13.30 -2.14
N ALA A 124 8.17 -12.35 -1.71
CA ALA A 124 8.06 -10.94 -2.08
C ALA A 124 8.35 -10.73 -3.57
N ALA A 125 9.39 -11.33 -4.12
CA ALA A 125 9.73 -11.28 -5.55
C ALA A 125 8.58 -11.81 -6.41
N LYS A 126 7.97 -12.93 -6.01
CA LYS A 126 6.79 -13.48 -6.68
C LYS A 126 5.60 -12.51 -6.66
N ALA A 127 5.36 -11.82 -5.54
CA ALA A 127 4.29 -10.85 -5.44
C ALA A 127 4.55 -9.58 -6.28
N MET A 128 5.81 -9.21 -6.46
CA MET A 128 6.22 -8.04 -7.26
C MET A 128 6.20 -8.29 -8.77
N ALA A 129 6.43 -9.53 -9.22
CA ALA A 129 6.47 -9.91 -10.63
C ALA A 129 5.35 -9.31 -11.51
N PRO A 130 4.05 -9.46 -11.17
CA PRO A 130 2.98 -8.87 -11.98
C PRO A 130 2.92 -7.33 -11.92
N LEU A 131 3.50 -6.69 -10.90
CA LEU A 131 3.51 -5.23 -10.75
C LEU A 131 4.57 -4.56 -11.61
N VAL A 132 5.75 -5.17 -11.71
CA VAL A 132 6.89 -4.62 -12.48
C VAL A 132 7.02 -5.22 -13.88
N GLY A 133 6.27 -6.28 -14.19
CA GLY A 133 6.28 -6.92 -15.50
C GLY A 133 7.54 -7.74 -15.80
N ALA A 134 8.16 -8.34 -14.78
CA ALA A 134 9.38 -9.15 -14.91
C ALA A 134 9.18 -10.58 -14.36
N ALA A 135 10.05 -11.51 -14.73
CA ALA A 135 10.03 -12.84 -14.14
C ALA A 135 10.47 -12.79 -12.66
N GLN A 136 9.98 -13.71 -11.83
CA GLN A 136 10.38 -13.79 -10.42
C GLN A 136 11.91 -13.86 -10.25
N ALA A 137 12.59 -14.61 -11.14
CA ALA A 137 14.04 -14.77 -11.12
C ALA A 137 14.84 -13.49 -11.46
N GLU A 138 14.16 -12.46 -11.98
CA GLU A 138 14.77 -11.15 -12.32
C GLU A 138 14.56 -10.11 -11.21
N ILE A 139 13.92 -10.49 -10.09
CA ILE A 139 13.52 -9.59 -9.02
C ILE A 139 14.18 -10.00 -7.71
N ALA A 140 14.79 -9.02 -7.04
CA ALA A 140 15.22 -9.13 -5.65
C ALA A 140 14.54 -8.03 -4.82
N VAL A 141 13.85 -8.40 -3.74
CA VAL A 141 13.30 -7.45 -2.75
C VAL A 141 14.25 -7.42 -1.56
N MET A 142 15.13 -6.44 -1.54
CA MET A 142 16.21 -6.35 -0.55
C MET A 142 16.58 -4.89 -0.26
N GLU A 143 17.22 -4.65 0.89
CA GLU A 143 17.87 -3.39 1.27
C GLU A 143 17.02 -2.13 1.01
N THR A 144 17.67 -1.00 0.74
CA THR A 144 17.05 0.28 0.39
C THR A 144 17.28 0.62 -1.10
N LEU A 145 16.49 1.56 -1.63
CA LEU A 145 16.63 2.02 -3.01
C LEU A 145 18.06 2.43 -3.37
N THR A 146 18.67 3.32 -2.58
CA THR A 146 20.03 3.83 -2.83
C THR A 146 21.09 2.74 -2.72
N ALA A 147 20.97 1.82 -1.75
CA ALA A 147 21.90 0.69 -1.63
C ALA A 147 21.83 -0.22 -2.88
N ASN A 148 20.62 -0.55 -3.33
CA ASN A 148 20.42 -1.36 -4.54
C ASN A 148 20.95 -0.68 -5.79
N LEU A 149 20.78 0.65 -5.91
CA LEU A 149 21.37 1.41 -7.01
C LEU A 149 22.90 1.28 -7.04
N HIS A 150 23.57 1.39 -5.88
CA HIS A 150 25.01 1.19 -5.78
C HIS A 150 25.45 -0.23 -6.12
N PHE A 151 24.68 -1.27 -5.75
CA PHE A 151 24.99 -2.64 -6.16
C PHE A 151 24.89 -2.83 -7.67
N ILE A 152 23.85 -2.28 -8.30
CA ILE A 152 23.70 -2.30 -9.76
C ILE A 152 24.86 -1.55 -10.41
N LEU A 153 25.21 -0.35 -9.95
CA LEU A 153 26.36 0.40 -10.47
C LEU A 153 27.67 -0.37 -10.31
N SER A 154 27.93 -0.96 -9.13
CA SER A 154 29.11 -1.78 -8.88
C SER A 154 29.18 -3.01 -9.81
N ALA A 155 28.04 -3.58 -10.20
CA ALA A 155 27.97 -4.72 -11.10
C ALA A 155 28.13 -4.33 -12.58
N PHE A 156 27.46 -3.27 -13.03
CA PHE A 156 27.30 -2.92 -14.45
C PHE A 156 28.17 -1.77 -14.94
N TYR A 157 28.54 -0.83 -14.07
CA TYR A 157 29.36 0.32 -14.46
C TYR A 157 30.84 -0.07 -14.49
N ARG A 158 31.37 -0.20 -15.71
CA ARG A 158 32.78 -0.55 -16.00
C ARG A 158 33.42 0.57 -16.81
N PRO A 159 33.82 1.69 -16.18
CA PRO A 159 34.33 2.84 -16.92
C PRO A 159 35.68 2.55 -17.57
N ASP A 160 35.82 2.95 -18.84
CA ASP A 160 37.10 3.00 -19.55
C ASP A 160 37.59 4.44 -19.66
N VAL A 161 38.76 4.72 -19.08
CA VAL A 161 39.39 6.04 -19.07
C VAL A 161 39.67 6.57 -20.48
N ASN A 162 39.90 5.68 -21.45
CA ASN A 162 40.13 6.03 -22.85
C ASN A 162 38.88 5.86 -23.73
N GLY A 163 37.74 5.51 -23.12
CA GLY A 163 36.53 5.10 -23.82
C GLY A 163 35.25 5.51 -23.10
N ARG A 164 34.32 4.57 -22.91
CA ARG A 164 33.00 4.82 -22.31
C ARG A 164 33.09 4.90 -20.79
N HIS A 165 32.96 6.10 -20.23
CA HIS A 165 33.05 6.36 -18.78
C HIS A 165 32.04 7.39 -18.24
N LYS A 166 31.05 7.82 -19.02
CA LYS A 166 30.08 8.82 -18.57
C LYS A 166 28.77 8.14 -18.17
N ILE A 167 28.20 8.56 -17.04
CA ILE A 167 26.83 8.26 -16.64
C ILE A 167 25.98 9.48 -17.04
N ILE A 168 24.83 9.23 -17.65
CA ILE A 168 23.88 10.28 -18.06
C ILE A 168 22.71 10.21 -17.07
N ILE A 169 22.43 11.33 -16.42
CA ILE A 169 21.28 11.52 -15.52
C ILE A 169 20.60 12.85 -15.84
N GLU A 170 19.35 13.01 -15.43
CA GLU A 170 18.62 14.27 -15.52
C GLU A 170 19.19 15.35 -14.58
N SER A 171 19.02 16.62 -14.95
CA SER A 171 19.66 17.74 -14.25
C SER A 171 19.15 18.02 -12.83
N LYS A 172 17.98 17.47 -12.48
CA LYS A 172 17.35 17.62 -11.16
C LYS A 172 16.88 16.26 -10.64
N ALA A 173 17.78 15.29 -10.70
CA ALA A 173 17.56 13.98 -10.11
C ALA A 173 17.28 14.09 -8.61
N PHE A 174 16.63 13.07 -8.05
CA PHE A 174 16.41 13.02 -6.62
C PHE A 174 17.77 12.98 -5.88
N PRO A 175 17.93 13.67 -4.73
CA PRO A 175 19.26 13.88 -4.15
C PRO A 175 20.04 12.62 -3.77
N SER A 176 19.38 11.49 -3.51
CA SER A 176 20.07 10.24 -3.21
C SER A 176 20.65 9.54 -4.45
N ASP A 177 20.25 9.96 -5.64
CA ASP A 177 20.62 9.36 -6.92
C ASP A 177 21.78 10.14 -7.58
N HIS A 178 22.03 11.38 -7.13
CA HIS A 178 23.09 12.28 -7.60
C HIS A 178 24.44 12.01 -6.91
#